data_AF-A0A357I4X7-F1
#
_entry.id   AF-A0A357I4X7-F1
#
_cell.length_a   1.000
_cell.length_b   1.000
_cell.length_c   1.000
_cell.angle_alpha   90.00
_cell.angle_beta   90.00
_cell.angle_gamma   90.00
#
_symmetry.space_group_name_H-M   'P 1'
#
loop_
_entity.id
_entity.type
_entity.pdbx_description
1 polymer ?
#
loop_
_entity_poly.entity_id
_entity_poly.type
_entity_poly.pdbx_seq_one_letter_code
_entity_poly.pdbx_strand_id
1 'polypeptide(L)'
;MNGGVFDVEADAYSVSFREGATGSFNDASILAASGISFREGYYTFSGTNIFTLSNESSVNFRNNASVDIDGEIRTTGNGTLTLESSIISASAASYSLNTHGNSKIQLDGGRMQTNNGSPSPTIINLGDFECTSGEIVDDFSNQKNFELKGGRLASDSFINLADTYWSGGTIACEFAENKTNLTIDGPALVLDDSSHLSNDGSCWQESSFTCGESAKLSIKSGDWQLLDTASIYGNEAHLSIDENALLSKRLENGSPTSTSHLNFETIDWDGRLECESGRMEITTDTSTINRAECALSADTSVSITLPSITGSGFALWHIDGLLNVDDSNSRQLYYPVEDLSGNGSCVANIEQSGIFSVGLSEGSHVDNEDIFASEQTDLEIEISGNLRQTNSATTLIAVSESEHSLIDVTKDVELAGTLQIVIDPDFVPDLNASFTIIEARSISGNFDLVEVHGESFVGEHFVVHYDSDTVSIEYVEPEENAIALWVENEFTASEQLDLQISGLSADPDLDGYQNLFEYIFSTSPKDGSSFPGIEFRMEPIPNENQRRPVFLMPNYDSTRTGFNLGVVRITDLTNEEEIHTPVPTTIFEDGTTRRIELPIFNDAQAFFRLKATSRADTPTGIN
;
A
#
# COMPACT_ATOMS: atom_id res chain seq x y z
N MET A 1 42.51 -27.32 -35.39
CA MET A 1 43.80 -27.78 -34.81
C MET A 1 43.50 -28.92 -33.85
N ASN A 2 44.26 -30.01 -33.90
CA ASN A 2 44.13 -31.13 -32.96
C ASN A 2 45.46 -31.29 -32.23
N GLY A 3 45.50 -30.97 -30.93
CA GLY A 3 46.68 -31.04 -30.08
C GLY A 3 47.78 -30.03 -30.43
N GLY A 4 48.08 -29.10 -29.50
CA GLY A 4 49.19 -28.16 -29.63
C GLY A 4 48.99 -26.86 -28.86
N VAL A 5 50.08 -26.14 -28.58
CA VAL A 5 50.02 -24.79 -28.01
C VAL A 5 50.08 -23.78 -29.14
N PHE A 6 49.06 -22.93 -29.25
CA PHE A 6 49.09 -21.76 -30.12
C PHE A 6 49.54 -20.57 -29.27
N ASP A 7 50.85 -20.34 -29.25
CA ASP A 7 51.48 -19.26 -28.49
C ASP A 7 51.57 -18.00 -29.37
N VAL A 8 50.91 -16.92 -28.94
CA VAL A 8 50.97 -15.62 -29.59
C VAL A 8 51.89 -14.73 -28.76
N GLU A 9 53.14 -14.61 -29.22
CA GLU A 9 54.17 -13.80 -28.55
C GLU A 9 53.75 -12.33 -28.35
N ALA A 10 54.21 -11.72 -27.26
CA ALA A 10 53.84 -10.40 -26.74
C ALA A 10 54.02 -9.20 -27.69
N ASP A 11 54.78 -9.37 -28.78
CA ASP A 11 55.09 -8.29 -29.73
C ASP A 11 54.09 -8.19 -30.89
N ALA A 12 53.09 -9.08 -30.97
CA ALA A 12 52.06 -9.04 -32.00
C ALA A 12 50.93 -8.06 -31.63
N TYR A 13 50.70 -7.01 -32.42
CA TYR A 13 49.67 -5.99 -32.12
C TYR A 13 48.21 -6.51 -32.16
N SER A 14 47.93 -7.62 -32.86
CA SER A 14 46.68 -8.39 -32.75
C SER A 14 46.71 -9.61 -33.68
N VAL A 15 46.02 -10.69 -33.30
CA VAL A 15 45.75 -11.84 -34.18
C VAL A 15 44.26 -11.83 -34.52
N SER A 16 43.89 -11.67 -35.79
CA SER A 16 42.48 -11.68 -36.22
C SER A 16 42.17 -12.87 -37.14
N PHE A 17 41.16 -13.65 -36.79
CA PHE A 17 40.56 -14.64 -37.69
C PHE A 17 39.57 -13.94 -38.63
N ARG A 18 39.52 -14.39 -39.88
CA ARG A 18 38.76 -13.73 -40.96
C ARG A 18 37.26 -14.06 -40.89
N GLU A 19 36.46 -13.14 -41.44
CA GLU A 19 35.03 -13.30 -41.72
C GLU A 19 34.76 -14.56 -42.57
N GLY A 20 33.69 -15.30 -42.26
CA GLY A 20 33.29 -16.57 -42.85
C GLY A 20 34.12 -17.80 -42.44
N ALA A 21 35.00 -17.72 -41.44
CA ALA A 21 35.85 -18.85 -41.07
C ALA A 21 35.09 -19.91 -40.26
N THR A 22 35.36 -21.19 -40.54
CA THR A 22 35.00 -22.30 -39.64
C THR A 22 36.28 -22.86 -39.03
N GLY A 23 36.41 -22.84 -37.71
CA GLY A 23 37.61 -23.30 -37.01
C GLY A 23 37.27 -24.24 -35.87
N SER A 24 37.76 -25.48 -35.91
CA SER A 24 37.68 -26.41 -34.77
C SER A 24 39.05 -26.49 -34.10
N PHE A 25 39.11 -26.35 -32.78
CA PHE A 25 40.30 -26.34 -31.94
C PHE A 25 40.13 -27.38 -30.82
N ASN A 26 40.69 -28.58 -31.02
CA ASN A 26 40.56 -29.68 -30.09
C ASN A 26 41.89 -29.88 -29.34
N ASP A 27 41.87 -29.88 -28.01
CA ASP A 27 43.03 -29.94 -27.10
C ASP A 27 44.12 -28.90 -27.44
N ALA A 28 43.69 -27.69 -27.82
CA ALA A 28 44.59 -26.59 -28.14
C ALA A 28 44.59 -25.56 -27.01
N SER A 29 45.77 -25.21 -26.49
CA SER A 29 45.92 -24.11 -25.53
C SER A 29 46.35 -22.85 -26.27
N ILE A 30 45.53 -21.81 -26.21
CA ILE A 30 45.84 -20.49 -26.73
C ILE A 30 46.41 -19.64 -25.60
N LEU A 31 47.71 -19.38 -25.67
CA LEU A 31 48.39 -18.41 -24.81
C LEU A 31 48.41 -17.08 -25.56
N ALA A 32 47.60 -16.14 -25.10
CA ALA A 32 47.59 -14.79 -25.65
C ALA A 32 48.39 -13.89 -24.71
N ALA A 33 49.39 -13.18 -25.25
CA ALA A 33 50.04 -12.04 -24.61
C ALA A 33 49.55 -10.68 -25.17
N SER A 34 48.64 -10.71 -26.16
CA SER A 34 48.04 -9.54 -26.81
C SER A 34 46.65 -9.85 -27.41
N GLY A 35 45.92 -8.84 -27.87
CA GLY A 35 44.52 -8.96 -28.32
C GLY A 35 44.31 -9.94 -29.48
N ILE A 36 43.63 -11.07 -29.24
CA ILE A 36 43.12 -11.99 -30.27
C ILE A 36 41.69 -11.54 -30.62
N SER A 37 41.32 -11.58 -31.91
CA SER A 37 39.95 -11.31 -32.34
C SER A 37 39.44 -12.37 -33.32
N PHE A 38 38.30 -12.97 -32.98
CA PHE A 38 37.56 -13.87 -33.86
C PHE A 38 36.42 -13.08 -34.50
N ARG A 39 36.37 -13.03 -35.83
CA ARG A 39 35.30 -12.35 -36.58
C ARG A 39 34.34 -13.37 -37.18
N GLU A 40 33.13 -12.95 -37.57
CA GLU A 40 32.05 -13.71 -38.24
C GLU A 40 32.46 -15.10 -38.71
N GLY A 41 31.96 -16.15 -38.06
CA GLY A 41 32.45 -17.51 -38.29
C GLY A 41 31.86 -18.49 -37.28
N TYR A 42 32.11 -19.78 -37.49
CA TYR A 42 31.69 -20.85 -36.57
C TYR A 42 32.94 -21.50 -35.98
N TYR A 43 33.19 -21.28 -34.69
CA TYR A 43 34.38 -21.76 -34.02
C TYR A 43 33.99 -22.77 -32.94
N THR A 44 34.55 -23.98 -32.99
CA THR A 44 34.35 -25.00 -31.96
C THR A 44 35.66 -25.20 -31.24
N PHE A 45 35.67 -25.08 -29.92
CA PHE A 45 36.82 -25.38 -29.08
C PHE A 45 36.45 -26.56 -28.18
N SER A 46 37.29 -27.57 -28.07
CA SER A 46 37.04 -28.70 -27.15
C SER A 46 38.32 -29.16 -26.47
N GLY A 47 38.30 -29.56 -25.20
CA GLY A 47 39.47 -30.07 -24.47
C GLY A 47 39.84 -29.26 -23.21
N THR A 48 40.92 -29.63 -22.52
CA THR A 48 41.34 -28.96 -21.27
C THR A 48 42.26 -27.75 -21.51
N ASN A 49 42.02 -26.61 -20.84
CA ASN A 49 42.79 -25.36 -20.92
C ASN A 49 42.83 -24.74 -22.35
N ILE A 50 41.67 -24.36 -22.87
CA ILE A 50 41.50 -23.87 -24.23
C ILE A 50 42.13 -22.47 -24.39
N PHE A 51 41.92 -21.60 -23.42
CA PHE A 51 42.54 -20.28 -23.35
C PHE A 51 43.23 -20.11 -22.00
N THR A 52 44.42 -19.54 -22.02
CA THR A 52 45.11 -19.02 -20.84
C THR A 52 45.49 -17.58 -21.14
N LEU A 53 44.70 -16.64 -20.61
CA LEU A 53 44.92 -15.20 -20.81
C LEU A 53 45.74 -14.65 -19.65
N SER A 54 46.86 -13.98 -19.95
CA SER A 54 47.70 -13.33 -18.93
C SER A 54 47.82 -11.83 -19.18
N ASN A 55 47.94 -11.01 -18.11
CA ASN A 55 48.26 -9.57 -18.11
C ASN A 55 47.89 -8.75 -19.38
N GLU A 56 46.77 -8.01 -19.34
CA GLU A 56 46.29 -7.11 -20.43
C GLU A 56 45.91 -7.81 -21.75
N SER A 57 45.92 -9.15 -21.78
CA SER A 57 45.47 -9.90 -22.95
C SER A 57 43.96 -9.90 -23.08
N SER A 58 43.46 -9.73 -24.31
CA SER A 58 42.05 -9.85 -24.61
C SER A 58 41.76 -10.87 -25.70
N VAL A 59 40.68 -11.61 -25.56
CA VAL A 59 40.07 -12.36 -26.67
C VAL A 59 38.76 -11.68 -26.98
N ASN A 60 38.62 -11.22 -28.23
CA ASN A 60 37.49 -10.43 -28.69
C ASN A 60 36.72 -11.20 -29.77
N PHE A 61 35.57 -11.75 -29.43
CA PHE A 61 34.66 -12.28 -30.43
C PHE A 61 33.82 -11.12 -30.99
N ARG A 62 33.88 -10.90 -32.30
CA ARG A 62 33.28 -9.76 -33.01
C ARG A 62 32.41 -10.24 -34.17
N ASN A 63 31.42 -9.44 -34.56
CA ASN A 63 30.65 -9.56 -35.81
C ASN A 63 30.02 -10.96 -36.03
N ASN A 64 29.06 -11.39 -35.22
CA ASN A 64 28.27 -12.62 -35.43
C ASN A 64 29.09 -13.93 -35.44
N ALA A 65 30.18 -14.01 -34.66
CA ALA A 65 30.87 -15.28 -34.44
C ALA A 65 30.00 -16.22 -33.58
N SER A 66 29.70 -17.43 -34.05
CA SER A 66 29.15 -18.51 -33.23
C SER A 66 30.30 -19.31 -32.64
N VAL A 67 30.31 -19.50 -31.33
CA VAL A 67 31.40 -20.14 -30.60
C VAL A 67 30.84 -21.23 -29.71
N ASP A 68 31.27 -22.46 -29.95
CA ASP A 68 30.93 -23.63 -29.14
C ASP A 68 32.17 -24.03 -28.34
N ILE A 69 32.09 -24.11 -27.01
CA ILE A 69 33.24 -24.39 -26.14
C ILE A 69 32.91 -25.59 -25.24
N ASP A 70 33.54 -26.72 -25.52
CA ASP A 70 33.48 -27.95 -24.73
C ASP A 70 34.80 -28.15 -23.96
N GLY A 71 35.04 -27.29 -22.96
CA GLY A 71 36.28 -27.29 -22.19
C GLY A 71 36.47 -26.10 -21.23
N GLU A 72 37.64 -26.04 -20.58
CA GLU A 72 37.96 -25.04 -19.54
C GLU A 72 38.61 -23.77 -20.12
N ILE A 73 38.09 -22.59 -19.76
CA ILE A 73 38.70 -21.27 -20.01
C ILE A 73 39.27 -20.75 -18.70
N ARG A 74 40.56 -20.45 -18.65
CA ARG A 74 41.22 -19.81 -17.50
C ARG A 74 41.77 -18.45 -17.88
N THR A 75 41.41 -17.40 -17.14
CA THR A 75 42.17 -16.15 -17.14
C THR A 75 43.03 -16.09 -15.89
N THR A 76 44.25 -15.56 -16.00
CA THR A 76 45.16 -15.35 -14.86
C THR A 76 45.66 -13.90 -14.91
N GLY A 77 45.36 -13.07 -13.89
CA GLY A 77 45.70 -11.64 -13.88
C GLY A 77 44.65 -10.76 -14.60
N ASN A 78 45.01 -9.54 -15.04
CA ASN A 78 44.07 -8.59 -15.68
C ASN A 78 43.67 -8.94 -17.14
N GLY A 79 43.44 -10.22 -17.44
CA GLY A 79 42.97 -10.64 -18.77
C GLY A 79 41.48 -10.32 -18.95
N THR A 80 41.07 -9.86 -20.15
CA THR A 80 39.67 -9.51 -20.46
C THR A 80 39.15 -10.44 -21.55
N LEU A 81 38.13 -11.24 -21.26
CA LEU A 81 37.33 -11.87 -22.31
C LEU A 81 36.23 -10.88 -22.72
N THR A 82 36.31 -10.32 -23.93
CA THR A 82 35.31 -9.37 -24.42
C THR A 82 34.49 -10.01 -25.53
N LEU A 83 33.17 -9.92 -25.41
CA LEU A 83 32.23 -10.22 -26.49
C LEU A 83 31.71 -8.89 -27.01
N GLU A 84 32.18 -8.43 -28.18
CA GLU A 84 31.84 -7.11 -28.73
C GLU A 84 30.90 -7.21 -29.94
N SER A 85 29.76 -6.53 -29.88
CA SER A 85 28.93 -6.28 -31.06
C SER A 85 29.37 -5.01 -31.79
N SER A 86 29.64 -5.10 -33.10
CA SER A 86 29.64 -3.92 -33.96
C SER A 86 28.24 -3.77 -34.54
N ILE A 87 27.65 -2.58 -34.42
CA ILE A 87 26.37 -2.15 -34.99
C ILE A 87 26.12 -2.79 -36.37
N ILE A 88 25.12 -3.68 -36.47
CA ILE A 88 24.50 -4.05 -37.75
C ILE A 88 23.00 -4.26 -37.51
N SER A 89 22.20 -3.47 -38.23
CA SER A 89 20.75 -3.59 -38.31
C SER A 89 20.31 -5.02 -38.67
N ALA A 90 19.63 -5.66 -37.73
CA ALA A 90 18.63 -6.72 -37.86
C ALA A 90 18.78 -7.74 -39.02
N SER A 91 19.21 -8.95 -38.68
CA SER A 91 18.28 -10.09 -38.56
C SER A 91 18.97 -11.25 -37.83
N ALA A 92 18.57 -11.51 -36.58
CA ALA A 92 18.84 -12.72 -35.81
C ALA A 92 20.30 -13.24 -35.79
N ALA A 93 21.14 -12.66 -34.93
CA ALA A 93 22.39 -13.30 -34.52
C ALA A 93 22.43 -13.35 -32.99
N SER A 94 22.17 -14.53 -32.43
CA SER A 94 22.40 -14.83 -31.01
C SER A 94 23.85 -15.29 -30.84
N TYR A 95 24.59 -14.71 -29.89
CA TYR A 95 25.78 -15.37 -29.38
C TYR A 95 25.31 -16.39 -28.34
N SER A 96 25.57 -17.68 -28.60
CA SER A 96 25.41 -18.73 -27.60
C SER A 96 26.80 -19.18 -27.16
N LEU A 97 27.22 -18.84 -25.94
CA LEU A 97 28.32 -19.56 -25.31
C LEU A 97 27.71 -20.82 -24.69
N ASN A 98 27.67 -21.90 -25.46
CA ASN A 98 27.26 -23.21 -24.93
C ASN A 98 28.49 -23.85 -24.33
N THR A 99 28.48 -24.00 -23.01
CA THR A 99 29.43 -24.86 -22.32
C THR A 99 28.77 -26.22 -22.12
N HIS A 100 29.33 -27.26 -22.73
CA HIS A 100 28.85 -28.63 -22.53
C HIS A 100 29.72 -29.31 -21.45
N GLY A 101 29.11 -30.08 -20.53
CA GLY A 101 29.84 -30.84 -19.48
C GLY A 101 30.41 -30.00 -18.31
N ASN A 102 31.45 -30.50 -17.64
CA ASN A 102 32.17 -29.85 -16.51
C ASN A 102 33.06 -28.66 -16.99
N SER A 103 32.56 -27.87 -17.93
CA SER A 103 33.28 -26.74 -18.49
C SER A 103 33.19 -25.58 -17.50
N LYS A 104 34.32 -25.26 -16.86
CA LYS A 104 34.47 -24.12 -15.94
C LYS A 104 35.00 -22.91 -16.70
N ILE A 105 34.32 -21.77 -16.59
CA ILE A 105 34.91 -20.48 -16.93
C ILE A 105 35.39 -19.86 -15.62
N GLN A 106 36.70 -19.80 -15.45
CA GLN A 106 37.32 -19.23 -14.25
C GLN A 106 37.97 -17.89 -14.57
N LEU A 107 37.52 -16.82 -13.90
CA LEU A 107 38.13 -15.50 -13.97
C LEU A 107 39.00 -15.25 -12.71
N ASP A 108 40.30 -15.53 -12.77
CA ASP A 108 41.28 -15.18 -11.72
C ASP A 108 41.86 -13.77 -11.96
N GLY A 109 41.00 -12.75 -12.00
CA GLY A 109 41.31 -11.38 -12.43
C GLY A 109 40.63 -11.00 -13.75
N GLY A 110 40.16 -9.75 -13.87
CA GLY A 110 39.62 -9.17 -15.12
C GLY A 110 38.17 -8.66 -15.03
N ARG A 111 37.62 -8.24 -16.17
CA ARG A 111 36.22 -7.83 -16.36
C ARG A 111 35.62 -8.63 -17.50
N MET A 112 34.44 -9.22 -17.32
CA MET A 112 33.63 -9.69 -18.44
C MET A 112 32.63 -8.57 -18.77
N GLN A 113 32.75 -8.00 -19.95
CA GLN A 113 31.88 -6.93 -20.44
C GLN A 113 31.19 -7.42 -21.71
N THR A 114 29.86 -7.43 -21.70
CA THR A 114 29.09 -7.61 -22.93
C THR A 114 28.75 -6.21 -23.45
N ASN A 115 29.24 -5.86 -24.64
CA ASN A 115 28.98 -4.55 -25.24
C ASN A 115 27.95 -4.72 -26.36
N ASN A 116 26.66 -4.59 -26.00
CA ASN A 116 25.57 -4.69 -26.97
C ASN A 116 24.99 -3.32 -27.34
N GLY A 117 25.36 -2.83 -28.52
CA GLY A 117 24.65 -1.74 -29.20
C GLY A 117 23.50 -2.24 -30.08
N SER A 118 23.01 -3.46 -29.88
CA SER A 118 22.11 -4.18 -30.80
C SER A 118 21.00 -4.96 -30.06
N PRO A 119 19.78 -5.08 -30.61
CA PRO A 119 18.59 -5.59 -29.92
C PRO A 119 18.41 -7.12 -29.95
N SER A 120 19.50 -7.91 -29.90
CA SER A 120 19.40 -9.39 -29.92
C SER A 120 19.94 -9.97 -28.61
N PRO A 121 19.22 -10.93 -27.98
CA PRO A 121 19.62 -11.49 -26.69
C PRO A 121 20.95 -12.26 -26.83
N THR A 122 21.87 -12.02 -25.91
CA THR A 122 23.05 -12.86 -25.69
C THR A 122 22.61 -14.00 -24.77
N ILE A 123 22.60 -15.26 -25.25
CA ILE A 123 22.28 -16.41 -24.40
C ILE A 123 23.61 -16.98 -23.90
N ILE A 124 23.93 -16.77 -22.62
CA ILE A 124 25.13 -17.38 -22.03
C ILE A 124 24.71 -18.64 -21.28
N ASN A 125 24.85 -19.80 -21.92
CA ASN A 125 24.49 -21.09 -21.33
C ASN A 125 25.71 -21.63 -20.56
N LEU A 126 25.90 -21.09 -19.37
CA LEU A 126 27.00 -21.43 -18.47
C LEU A 126 26.66 -22.72 -17.72
N GLY A 127 27.59 -23.68 -17.72
CA GLY A 127 27.69 -24.69 -16.67
C GLY A 127 28.15 -24.03 -15.36
N ASP A 128 29.24 -24.51 -14.77
CA ASP A 128 29.82 -23.83 -13.60
C ASP A 128 30.63 -22.59 -14.05
N PHE A 129 30.25 -21.40 -13.56
CA PHE A 129 30.95 -20.14 -13.81
C PHE A 129 31.47 -19.58 -12.48
N GLU A 130 32.80 -19.48 -12.36
CA GLU A 130 33.45 -19.04 -11.13
C GLU A 130 34.29 -17.80 -11.41
N CYS A 131 33.86 -16.64 -10.89
CA CYS A 131 34.63 -15.41 -10.90
C CYS A 131 35.32 -15.25 -9.53
N THR A 132 36.52 -15.81 -9.40
CA THR A 132 37.32 -15.79 -8.17
C THR A 132 37.91 -14.41 -7.86
N SER A 133 38.06 -13.52 -8.85
CA SER A 133 38.36 -12.10 -8.59
C SER A 133 38.07 -11.25 -9.85
N GLY A 134 36.92 -10.60 -9.92
CA GLY A 134 36.56 -9.79 -11.09
C GLY A 134 35.20 -9.12 -10.96
N GLU A 135 34.88 -8.24 -11.92
CA GLU A 135 33.62 -7.51 -11.99
C GLU A 135 32.84 -7.97 -13.23
N ILE A 136 31.60 -8.42 -13.07
CA ILE A 136 30.66 -8.58 -14.18
C ILE A 136 29.88 -7.27 -14.26
N VAL A 137 30.35 -6.35 -15.10
CA VAL A 137 29.69 -5.05 -15.29
C VAL A 137 28.89 -5.09 -16.57
N ASP A 138 27.59 -4.91 -16.41
CA ASP A 138 26.72 -4.61 -17.53
C ASP A 138 26.14 -3.20 -17.48
N ASP A 139 26.09 -2.55 -18.64
CA ASP A 139 25.53 -1.22 -18.87
C ASP A 139 24.30 -1.40 -19.77
N PHE A 140 23.27 -2.05 -19.23
CA PHE A 140 22.03 -2.38 -19.95
C PHE A 140 20.90 -1.46 -19.55
N SER A 141 20.54 -0.54 -20.44
CA SER A 141 19.47 0.40 -20.17
C SER A 141 18.10 0.01 -20.71
N ASN A 142 17.82 -1.18 -21.31
CA ASN A 142 16.45 -1.49 -21.80
C ASN A 142 16.05 -2.91 -22.32
N GLN A 143 16.81 -4.03 -22.22
CA GLN A 143 16.38 -5.33 -22.83
C GLN A 143 16.86 -6.61 -22.11
N LYS A 144 16.02 -7.67 -22.12
CA LYS A 144 16.25 -9.04 -21.60
C LYS A 144 17.51 -9.68 -22.19
N ASN A 145 18.63 -9.69 -21.46
CA ASN A 145 19.94 -10.01 -22.05
C ASN A 145 20.80 -11.05 -21.31
N PHE A 146 20.39 -11.54 -20.13
CA PHE A 146 21.12 -12.58 -19.39
C PHE A 146 20.19 -13.69 -18.89
N GLU A 147 20.53 -14.94 -19.20
CA GLU A 147 19.76 -16.14 -18.82
C GLU A 147 20.69 -17.17 -18.17
N LEU A 148 20.46 -17.49 -16.89
CA LEU A 148 21.16 -18.56 -16.18
C LEU A 148 20.31 -19.83 -16.22
N LYS A 149 20.83 -20.95 -16.76
CA LYS A 149 20.13 -22.25 -16.83
C LYS A 149 20.86 -23.31 -15.99
N GLY A 150 20.72 -23.26 -14.68
CA GLY A 150 21.48 -24.13 -13.79
C GLY A 150 22.93 -23.66 -13.59
N GLY A 151 23.76 -24.53 -13.00
CA GLY A 151 25.16 -24.22 -12.69
C GLY A 151 25.34 -23.38 -11.42
N ARG A 152 26.59 -23.00 -11.13
CA ARG A 152 26.95 -22.07 -10.03
C ARG A 152 27.53 -20.80 -10.64
N LEU A 153 26.96 -19.63 -10.30
CA LEU A 153 27.51 -18.30 -10.57
C LEU A 153 28.16 -17.79 -9.27
N ALA A 154 29.48 -17.88 -9.19
CA ALA A 154 30.23 -17.44 -8.01
C ALA A 154 30.98 -16.12 -8.28
N SER A 155 30.97 -15.19 -7.33
CA SER A 155 31.76 -13.95 -7.35
C SER A 155 32.22 -13.60 -5.94
N ASP A 156 33.51 -13.41 -5.70
CA ASP A 156 34.01 -12.86 -4.41
C ASP A 156 33.72 -11.35 -4.25
N SER A 157 32.78 -10.80 -5.04
CA SER A 157 32.51 -9.38 -5.24
C SER A 157 31.03 -9.16 -5.59
N PHE A 158 30.73 -7.97 -6.11
CA PHE A 158 29.44 -7.51 -6.59
C PHE A 158 28.98 -8.18 -7.89
N ILE A 159 27.70 -8.54 -7.98
CA ILE A 159 27.00 -9.00 -9.19
C ILE A 159 25.84 -8.05 -9.50
N ASN A 160 25.79 -7.47 -10.71
CA ASN A 160 24.61 -6.75 -11.19
C ASN A 160 23.71 -7.68 -12.01
N LEU A 161 22.43 -7.77 -11.66
CA LEU A 161 21.43 -8.68 -12.22
C LEU A 161 20.40 -7.99 -13.12
N ALA A 162 20.70 -6.80 -13.65
CA ALA A 162 19.77 -6.08 -14.52
C ALA A 162 19.22 -6.93 -15.69
N ASP A 163 17.89 -6.99 -15.80
CA ASP A 163 17.10 -7.67 -16.85
C ASP A 163 17.49 -9.15 -17.04
N THR A 164 17.52 -9.87 -15.91
CA THR A 164 17.98 -11.26 -15.82
C THR A 164 16.83 -12.26 -15.73
N TYR A 165 16.97 -13.39 -16.44
CA TYR A 165 16.11 -14.56 -16.30
C TYR A 165 16.89 -15.73 -15.68
N TRP A 166 16.36 -16.31 -14.61
CA TRP A 166 16.95 -17.40 -13.86
C TRP A 166 16.10 -18.65 -14.00
N SER A 167 16.70 -19.71 -14.53
CA SER A 167 16.08 -21.02 -14.69
C SER A 167 16.86 -22.14 -14.01
N GLY A 168 17.09 -21.90 -12.72
CA GLY A 168 17.81 -22.78 -11.79
C GLY A 168 19.29 -22.44 -11.66
N GLY A 169 19.95 -23.07 -10.67
CA GLY A 169 21.36 -22.88 -10.35
C GLY A 169 21.61 -22.34 -8.95
N THR A 170 22.86 -21.97 -8.67
CA THR A 170 23.30 -21.41 -7.39
C THR A 170 24.04 -20.09 -7.63
N ILE A 171 23.72 -19.05 -6.88
CA ILE A 171 24.49 -17.80 -6.86
C ILE A 171 25.25 -17.71 -5.56
N ALA A 172 26.57 -17.62 -5.66
CA ALA A 172 27.45 -17.50 -4.51
C ALA A 172 28.21 -16.18 -4.61
N CYS A 173 27.78 -15.16 -3.88
CA CYS A 173 28.41 -13.85 -3.98
C CYS A 173 28.42 -13.10 -2.66
N GLU A 174 29.36 -12.16 -2.49
CA GLU A 174 29.27 -11.22 -1.37
C GLU A 174 27.99 -10.37 -1.51
N PHE A 175 27.70 -9.88 -2.71
CA PHE A 175 26.52 -9.05 -2.97
C PHE A 175 26.05 -9.17 -4.42
N ALA A 176 24.75 -9.31 -4.62
CA ALA A 176 24.07 -9.23 -5.90
C ALA A 176 22.94 -8.20 -5.85
N GLU A 177 22.75 -7.46 -6.94
CA GLU A 177 21.76 -6.38 -7.02
C GLU A 177 20.90 -6.53 -8.28
N ASN A 178 19.58 -6.55 -8.13
CA ASN A 178 18.65 -6.33 -9.24
C ASN A 178 18.09 -4.91 -9.15
N LYS A 179 18.29 -4.08 -10.19
CA LYS A 179 17.71 -2.74 -10.30
C LYS A 179 16.59 -2.62 -11.34
N THR A 180 16.33 -3.68 -12.10
CA THR A 180 15.33 -3.67 -13.18
C THR A 180 14.43 -4.90 -13.07
N ASN A 181 14.41 -5.78 -14.06
CA ASN A 181 13.52 -6.94 -14.09
C ASN A 181 14.30 -8.22 -13.78
N LEU A 182 13.84 -8.98 -12.79
CA LEU A 182 14.30 -10.32 -12.50
C LEU A 182 13.16 -11.30 -12.78
N THR A 183 13.41 -12.37 -13.52
CA THR A 183 12.44 -13.45 -13.67
C THR A 183 13.05 -14.75 -13.16
N ILE A 184 12.37 -15.45 -12.26
CA ILE A 184 12.82 -16.70 -11.66
C ILE A 184 11.85 -17.81 -12.05
N ASP A 185 12.23 -18.60 -13.04
CA ASP A 185 11.43 -19.69 -13.60
C ASP A 185 12.31 -20.92 -13.86
N GLY A 186 12.19 -21.96 -13.05
CA GLY A 186 12.89 -23.22 -13.27
C GLY A 186 13.00 -24.08 -12.02
N PRO A 187 13.76 -25.19 -12.04
CA PRO A 187 14.00 -26.00 -10.85
C PRO A 187 14.74 -25.17 -9.78
N ALA A 188 14.32 -25.34 -8.52
CA ALA A 188 14.71 -24.57 -7.33
C ALA A 188 16.06 -23.83 -7.43
N LEU A 189 15.98 -22.51 -7.47
CA LEU A 189 17.14 -21.63 -7.50
C LEU A 189 17.68 -21.42 -6.08
N VAL A 190 19.00 -21.38 -5.92
CA VAL A 190 19.68 -21.26 -4.62
C VAL A 190 20.55 -20.00 -4.55
N LEU A 191 20.40 -19.20 -3.50
CA LEU A 191 21.36 -18.21 -3.05
C LEU A 191 22.26 -18.87 -2.00
N ASP A 192 23.58 -18.94 -2.25
CA ASP A 192 24.55 -19.66 -1.41
C ASP A 192 24.67 -19.03 -0.02
N ASP A 193 25.25 -19.78 0.90
CA ASP A 193 25.46 -19.33 2.28
C ASP A 193 26.16 -17.98 2.33
N SER A 194 25.76 -17.12 3.27
CA SER A 194 26.27 -15.75 3.46
C SER A 194 26.11 -14.79 2.28
N SER A 195 25.46 -15.20 1.18
CA SER A 195 25.26 -14.32 0.03
C SER A 195 24.16 -13.30 0.28
N HIS A 196 24.30 -12.08 -0.25
CA HIS A 196 23.29 -11.04 -0.17
C HIS A 196 22.71 -10.73 -1.55
N LEU A 197 21.40 -10.91 -1.73
CA LEU A 197 20.65 -10.42 -2.89
C LEU A 197 19.80 -9.21 -2.50
N SER A 198 20.07 -8.06 -3.12
CA SER A 198 19.25 -6.85 -3.05
C SER A 198 18.39 -6.72 -4.30
N ASN A 199 17.10 -6.50 -4.15
CA ASN A 199 16.15 -6.24 -5.22
C ASN A 199 15.55 -4.84 -5.06
N ASP A 200 15.91 -3.96 -5.97
CA ASP A 200 15.45 -2.58 -6.08
C ASP A 200 14.48 -2.41 -7.29
N GLY A 201 14.24 -3.48 -8.06
CA GLY A 201 13.37 -3.51 -9.23
C GLY A 201 12.21 -4.50 -9.11
N SER A 202 11.65 -4.94 -10.25
CA SER A 202 10.56 -5.92 -10.29
C SER A 202 11.11 -7.35 -10.41
N CYS A 203 10.55 -8.28 -9.65
CA CYS A 203 10.85 -9.71 -9.70
C CYS A 203 9.57 -10.52 -9.96
N TRP A 204 9.59 -11.37 -10.99
CA TRP A 204 8.53 -12.34 -11.29
C TRP A 204 9.03 -13.74 -10.97
N GLN A 205 8.43 -14.40 -10.00
CA GLN A 205 8.87 -15.71 -9.53
C GLN A 205 7.79 -16.77 -9.77
N GLU A 206 8.06 -17.69 -10.69
CA GLU A 206 7.18 -18.83 -11.02
C GLU A 206 7.59 -20.12 -10.27
N SER A 207 8.78 -20.12 -9.66
CA SER A 207 9.40 -21.30 -9.07
C SER A 207 9.93 -21.03 -7.66
N SER A 208 10.26 -22.07 -6.89
CA SER A 208 10.77 -21.87 -5.53
C SER A 208 12.19 -21.29 -5.53
N PHE A 209 12.43 -20.32 -4.65
CA PHE A 209 13.73 -19.70 -4.39
C PHE A 209 14.22 -20.13 -2.99
N THR A 210 15.48 -20.52 -2.86
CA THR A 210 16.07 -20.98 -1.59
C THR A 210 17.28 -20.13 -1.23
N CYS A 211 17.28 -19.55 -0.05
CA CYS A 211 18.41 -18.89 0.58
C CYS A 211 19.15 -19.89 1.47
N GLY A 212 20.47 -19.95 1.34
CA GLY A 212 21.37 -20.72 2.19
C GLY A 212 21.50 -20.14 3.59
N GLU A 213 22.30 -20.78 4.43
CA GLU A 213 22.52 -20.38 5.81
C GLU A 213 23.15 -18.97 5.86
N SER A 214 22.64 -18.10 6.72
CA SER A 214 23.08 -16.68 6.85
C SER A 214 22.95 -15.83 5.58
N ALA A 215 22.32 -16.35 4.52
CA ALA A 215 22.06 -15.56 3.32
C ALA A 215 21.04 -14.45 3.62
N LYS A 216 21.10 -13.37 2.84
CA LYS A 216 20.24 -12.19 2.99
C LYS A 216 19.49 -11.93 1.70
N LEU A 217 18.17 -11.84 1.79
CA LEU A 217 17.32 -11.33 0.73
C LEU A 217 16.76 -9.98 1.16
N SER A 218 17.04 -8.93 0.41
CA SER A 218 16.48 -7.59 0.66
C SER A 218 15.63 -7.15 -0.52
N ILE A 219 14.36 -6.89 -0.29
CA ILE A 219 13.46 -6.26 -1.23
C ILE A 219 13.41 -4.78 -0.82
N LYS A 220 14.19 -3.94 -1.50
CA LYS A 220 14.40 -2.53 -1.16
C LYS A 220 13.35 -1.62 -1.77
N SER A 221 13.09 -1.84 -3.05
CA SER A 221 12.08 -1.12 -3.83
C SER A 221 11.55 -2.01 -4.93
N GLY A 222 10.33 -1.73 -5.38
CA GLY A 222 9.69 -2.49 -6.46
C GLY A 222 8.97 -3.75 -6.01
N ASP A 223 8.48 -4.50 -6.99
CA ASP A 223 7.50 -5.56 -6.78
C ASP A 223 8.16 -6.93 -6.87
N TRP A 224 8.08 -7.74 -5.83
CA TRP A 224 8.38 -9.16 -5.87
C TRP A 224 7.07 -9.95 -5.94
N GLN A 225 6.80 -10.58 -7.08
CA GLN A 225 5.56 -11.30 -7.36
C GLN A 225 5.80 -12.81 -7.30
N LEU A 226 5.17 -13.48 -6.34
CA LEU A 226 5.11 -14.93 -6.22
C LEU A 226 3.91 -15.45 -7.00
N LEU A 227 4.18 -16.21 -8.07
CA LEU A 227 3.15 -16.79 -8.92
C LEU A 227 2.82 -18.22 -8.51
N ASP A 228 1.53 -18.55 -8.48
CA ASP A 228 1.00 -19.89 -8.24
C ASP A 228 1.55 -20.54 -6.95
N THR A 229 2.50 -21.48 -7.03
CA THR A 229 3.09 -22.16 -5.86
C THR A 229 4.52 -21.69 -5.54
N ALA A 230 4.99 -20.63 -6.18
CA ALA A 230 6.29 -20.03 -5.89
C ALA A 230 6.41 -19.70 -4.41
N SER A 231 7.55 -20.05 -3.83
CA SER A 231 7.83 -19.97 -2.40
C SER A 231 9.27 -19.54 -2.20
N ILE A 232 9.56 -18.87 -1.10
CA ILE A 232 10.90 -18.49 -0.69
C ILE A 232 11.24 -19.20 0.62
N TYR A 233 12.32 -19.98 0.61
CA TYR A 233 12.80 -20.73 1.77
C TYR A 233 14.16 -20.20 2.19
N GLY A 234 14.43 -20.08 3.48
CA GLY A 234 15.68 -19.55 4.00
C GLY A 234 15.92 -20.03 5.42
N ASN A 235 16.49 -21.22 5.58
CA ASN A 235 16.84 -21.71 6.91
C ASN A 235 18.05 -20.92 7.43
N GLU A 236 17.93 -20.31 8.61
CA GLU A 236 18.96 -19.41 9.17
C GLU A 236 19.28 -18.19 8.28
N ALA A 237 18.34 -17.81 7.41
CA ALA A 237 18.47 -16.67 6.51
C ALA A 237 17.67 -15.45 7.01
N HIS A 238 18.01 -14.28 6.44
CA HIS A 238 17.35 -13.00 6.73
C HIS A 238 16.59 -12.49 5.51
N LEU A 239 15.33 -12.09 5.71
CA LEU A 239 14.52 -11.37 4.74
C LEU A 239 14.27 -9.94 5.24
N SER A 240 14.52 -8.96 4.38
CA SER A 240 14.16 -7.55 4.60
C SER A 240 13.18 -7.10 3.54
N ILE A 241 12.03 -6.56 3.93
CA ILE A 241 11.05 -5.92 3.05
C ILE A 241 10.98 -4.45 3.46
N ASP A 242 11.67 -3.58 2.73
CA ASP A 242 11.77 -2.15 3.06
C ASP A 242 10.47 -1.40 2.73
N GLU A 243 10.32 -0.18 3.27
CA GLU A 243 9.10 0.65 3.20
C GLU A 243 8.50 0.87 1.79
N ASN A 244 9.32 0.81 0.74
CA ASN A 244 8.90 1.06 -0.64
C ASN A 244 8.78 -0.23 -1.47
N ALA A 245 8.84 -1.40 -0.82
CA ALA A 245 8.77 -2.69 -1.46
C ALA A 245 7.37 -3.31 -1.36
N LEU A 246 7.00 -4.04 -2.42
CA LEU A 246 5.78 -4.84 -2.47
C LEU A 246 6.16 -6.31 -2.63
N LEU A 247 5.75 -7.17 -1.70
CA LEU A 247 5.78 -8.62 -1.87
C LEU A 247 4.36 -9.14 -2.07
N SER A 248 4.04 -9.59 -3.28
CA SER A 248 2.69 -10.01 -3.64
C SER A 248 2.60 -11.49 -4.01
N LYS A 249 1.46 -12.11 -3.74
CA LYS A 249 1.06 -13.41 -4.27
C LYS A 249 -0.04 -13.26 -5.29
N ARG A 250 0.18 -13.81 -6.49
CA ARG A 250 -0.78 -13.79 -7.61
C ARG A 250 -0.97 -15.17 -8.22
N LEU A 251 -2.14 -15.35 -8.86
CA LEU A 251 -2.48 -16.54 -9.60
C LEU A 251 -2.37 -16.22 -11.08
N GLU A 252 -1.55 -16.95 -11.81
CA GLU A 252 -1.51 -16.83 -13.27
C GLU A 252 -2.18 -18.04 -13.92
N ASN A 253 -1.83 -19.25 -13.48
CA ASN A 253 -2.35 -20.49 -14.04
C ASN A 253 -2.72 -21.55 -12.97
N GLY A 254 -2.50 -21.25 -11.69
CA GLY A 254 -2.60 -22.19 -10.58
C GLY A 254 -4.02 -22.42 -10.04
N SER A 255 -4.09 -23.18 -8.95
CA SER A 255 -5.32 -23.34 -8.16
C SER A 255 -5.52 -22.15 -7.21
N PRO A 256 -6.76 -21.66 -6.98
CA PRO A 256 -7.07 -20.70 -5.91
C PRO A 256 -6.80 -21.27 -4.51
N THR A 257 -6.40 -22.53 -4.39
CA THR A 257 -5.93 -23.16 -3.14
C THR A 257 -4.39 -23.30 -3.10
N SER A 258 -3.67 -22.62 -3.99
CA SER A 258 -2.21 -22.68 -4.04
C SER A 258 -1.62 -21.97 -2.83
N THR A 259 -0.58 -22.57 -2.24
CA THR A 259 0.13 -21.99 -1.09
C THR A 259 1.52 -21.54 -1.52
N SER A 260 1.88 -20.32 -1.15
CA SER A 260 3.24 -19.80 -1.19
C SER A 260 3.78 -19.74 0.23
N HIS A 261 4.99 -20.27 0.45
CA HIS A 261 5.64 -20.23 1.75
C HIS A 261 6.76 -19.18 1.75
N LEU A 262 6.83 -18.40 2.83
CA LEU A 262 7.94 -17.53 3.19
C LEU A 262 8.49 -18.05 4.52
N ASN A 263 9.62 -18.74 4.49
CA ASN A 263 10.20 -19.35 5.69
C ASN A 263 11.61 -18.82 5.92
N PHE A 264 11.82 -18.03 6.97
CA PHE A 264 13.09 -17.39 7.31
C PHE A 264 13.39 -17.53 8.80
N GLU A 265 14.65 -17.39 9.25
CA GLU A 265 14.91 -17.27 10.69
C GLU A 265 14.54 -15.87 11.21
N THR A 266 14.80 -14.87 10.36
CA THR A 266 14.62 -13.46 10.69
C THR A 266 13.92 -12.73 9.55
N ILE A 267 12.87 -11.96 9.87
CA ILE A 267 12.17 -11.08 8.91
C ILE A 267 12.13 -9.67 9.47
N ASP A 268 12.67 -8.70 8.74
CA ASP A 268 12.45 -7.27 8.97
C ASP A 268 11.42 -6.76 7.96
N TRP A 269 10.28 -6.26 8.45
CA TRP A 269 9.14 -5.88 7.62
C TRP A 269 8.71 -4.42 7.86
N ASP A 270 8.98 -3.60 6.84
CA ASP A 270 8.59 -2.20 6.73
C ASP A 270 7.70 -1.90 5.51
N GLY A 271 7.71 -2.74 4.47
CA GLY A 271 6.93 -2.54 3.23
C GLY A 271 5.54 -3.17 3.21
N ARG A 272 5.00 -3.41 2.00
CA ARG A 272 3.65 -3.96 1.76
C ARG A 272 3.70 -5.44 1.40
N LEU A 273 2.81 -6.21 2.00
CA LEU A 273 2.50 -7.59 1.61
C LEU A 273 1.08 -7.65 1.06
N GLU A 274 0.93 -8.30 -0.09
CA GLU A 274 -0.35 -8.39 -0.78
C GLU A 274 -0.66 -9.83 -1.16
N CYS A 275 -1.87 -10.30 -0.85
CA CYS A 275 -2.36 -11.60 -1.29
C CYS A 275 -3.62 -11.41 -2.12
N GLU A 276 -3.48 -11.49 -3.44
CA GLU A 276 -4.60 -11.32 -4.38
C GLU A 276 -5.31 -12.65 -4.68
N SER A 277 -4.66 -13.77 -4.35
CA SER A 277 -5.19 -15.11 -4.63
C SER A 277 -4.50 -16.18 -3.79
N GLY A 278 -5.21 -17.26 -3.48
CA GLY A 278 -4.64 -18.40 -2.78
C GLY A 278 -4.26 -18.11 -1.34
N ARG A 279 -3.20 -18.78 -0.89
CA ARG A 279 -2.69 -18.70 0.48
C ARG A 279 -1.22 -18.32 0.54
N MET A 280 -0.87 -17.42 1.46
CA MET A 280 0.52 -17.19 1.86
C MET A 280 0.73 -17.68 3.29
N GLU A 281 1.81 -18.42 3.53
CA GLU A 281 2.23 -18.84 4.86
C GLU A 281 3.59 -18.24 5.17
N ILE A 282 3.66 -17.41 6.20
CA ILE A 282 4.87 -16.75 6.68
C ILE A 282 5.27 -17.40 7.99
N THR A 283 6.46 -17.96 8.04
CA THR A 283 7.03 -18.57 9.25
C THR A 283 8.38 -17.92 9.51
N THR A 284 8.57 -17.43 10.72
CA THR A 284 9.88 -16.94 11.15
C THR A 284 10.14 -17.20 12.61
N ASP A 285 11.41 -17.31 13.03
CA ASP A 285 11.76 -17.48 14.44
C ASP A 285 11.71 -16.14 15.18
N THR A 286 12.12 -15.07 14.50
CA THR A 286 12.04 -13.70 14.99
C THR A 286 11.58 -12.75 13.89
N SER A 287 10.80 -11.73 14.24
CA SER A 287 10.39 -10.69 13.30
C SER A 287 10.50 -9.31 13.93
N THR A 288 11.10 -8.39 13.17
CA THR A 288 10.94 -6.95 13.43
C THR A 288 9.86 -6.41 12.51
N ILE A 289 8.76 -5.90 13.09
CA ILE A 289 7.68 -5.29 12.33
C ILE A 289 7.58 -3.83 12.78
N ASN A 290 7.88 -2.88 11.88
CA ASN A 290 7.84 -1.45 12.24
C ASN A 290 6.65 -0.72 11.61
N ARG A 291 6.54 -0.75 10.27
CA ARG A 291 5.50 -0.04 9.50
C ARG A 291 4.93 -0.90 8.38
N ALA A 292 4.74 -2.18 8.66
CA ALA A 292 4.25 -3.14 7.69
C ALA A 292 2.79 -2.87 7.27
N GLU A 293 2.51 -3.03 5.98
CA GLU A 293 1.16 -3.01 5.41
C GLU A 293 0.75 -4.41 4.94
N CYS A 294 -0.49 -4.81 5.20
CA CYS A 294 -1.03 -6.09 4.72
C CYS A 294 -2.37 -5.87 4.01
N ALA A 295 -2.44 -6.28 2.75
CA ALA A 295 -3.65 -6.21 1.92
C ALA A 295 -4.05 -7.60 1.44
N LEU A 296 -5.31 -7.97 1.66
CA LEU A 296 -5.87 -9.28 1.36
C LEU A 296 -7.14 -9.13 0.54
N SER A 297 -7.18 -9.73 -0.65
CA SER A 297 -8.41 -9.81 -1.44
C SER A 297 -9.36 -10.88 -0.89
N ALA A 298 -10.62 -10.82 -1.31
CA ALA A 298 -11.62 -11.85 -1.02
C ALA A 298 -11.14 -13.26 -1.41
N ASP A 299 -11.58 -14.28 -0.68
CA ASP A 299 -11.20 -15.70 -0.86
C ASP A 299 -9.70 -16.01 -0.70
N THR A 300 -8.91 -15.10 -0.14
CA THR A 300 -7.48 -15.32 0.13
C THR A 300 -7.21 -15.61 1.59
N SER A 301 -6.02 -16.13 1.90
CA SER A 301 -5.58 -16.24 3.29
C SER A 301 -4.10 -15.98 3.48
N VAL A 302 -3.75 -15.26 4.53
CA VAL A 302 -2.36 -15.10 5.00
C VAL A 302 -2.27 -15.63 6.41
N SER A 303 -1.37 -16.58 6.62
CA SER A 303 -1.07 -17.14 7.93
C SER A 303 0.34 -16.74 8.33
N ILE A 304 0.47 -16.02 9.44
CA ILE A 304 1.73 -15.55 9.97
C ILE A 304 1.97 -16.25 11.30
N THR A 305 3.02 -17.05 11.40
CA THR A 305 3.40 -17.74 12.63
C THR A 305 4.66 -17.08 13.18
N LEU A 306 4.51 -16.36 14.30
CA LEU A 306 5.56 -15.53 14.89
C LEU A 306 5.78 -15.94 16.35
N PRO A 307 6.96 -16.49 16.73
CA PRO A 307 7.30 -16.79 18.12
C PRO A 307 7.53 -15.53 18.95
N SER A 308 7.94 -14.44 18.30
CA SER A 308 8.18 -13.14 18.93
C SER A 308 8.16 -12.00 17.90
N ILE A 309 7.46 -10.91 18.23
CA ILE A 309 7.48 -9.66 17.49
C ILE A 309 8.22 -8.60 18.31
N THR A 310 9.18 -7.95 17.67
CA THR A 310 9.81 -6.73 18.20
C THR A 310 9.49 -5.57 17.25
N GLY A 311 9.21 -4.38 17.77
CA GLY A 311 8.87 -3.21 16.96
C GLY A 311 7.47 -2.63 17.27
N SER A 312 7.06 -1.64 16.48
CA SER A 312 5.78 -0.92 16.61
C SER A 312 4.62 -1.55 15.85
N GLY A 313 4.75 -2.81 15.40
CA GLY A 313 3.69 -3.59 14.74
C GLY A 313 3.28 -3.06 13.37
N PHE A 314 2.05 -3.36 12.94
CA PHE A 314 1.57 -3.07 11.59
C PHE A 314 0.96 -1.66 11.51
N ALA A 315 1.17 -0.99 10.39
CA ALA A 315 0.54 0.32 10.16
C ALA A 315 -0.87 0.14 9.58
N LEU A 316 -1.02 -0.65 8.52
CA LEU A 316 -2.27 -0.69 7.75
C LEU A 316 -2.68 -2.13 7.44
N TRP A 317 -3.89 -2.52 7.82
CA TRP A 317 -4.52 -3.80 7.50
C TRP A 317 -5.76 -3.57 6.64
N HIS A 318 -5.76 -4.12 5.43
CA HIS A 318 -6.93 -4.22 4.56
C HIS A 318 -7.28 -5.71 4.36
N ILE A 319 -8.37 -6.16 4.95
CA ILE A 319 -8.70 -7.58 5.10
C ILE A 319 -10.05 -7.86 4.46
N ASP A 320 -10.07 -8.34 3.22
CA ASP A 320 -11.27 -8.97 2.60
C ASP A 320 -11.19 -10.50 2.63
N GLY A 321 -10.00 -11.04 2.93
CA GLY A 321 -9.75 -12.49 3.08
C GLY A 321 -9.65 -12.92 4.55
N LEU A 322 -8.84 -13.95 4.81
CA LEU A 322 -8.53 -14.44 6.16
C LEU A 322 -7.09 -14.09 6.55
N LEU A 323 -6.90 -13.24 7.56
CA LEU A 323 -5.61 -13.03 8.23
C LEU A 323 -5.55 -13.89 9.50
N ASN A 324 -4.54 -14.76 9.61
CA ASN A 324 -4.30 -15.53 10.83
C ASN A 324 -2.92 -15.22 11.40
N VAL A 325 -2.87 -14.55 12.54
CA VAL A 325 -1.62 -14.27 13.25
C VAL A 325 -1.52 -15.21 14.45
N ASP A 326 -0.83 -16.34 14.26
CA ASP A 326 -0.60 -17.31 15.32
C ASP A 326 0.62 -16.91 16.15
N ASP A 327 0.34 -16.48 17.37
CA ASP A 327 1.33 -16.21 18.40
C ASP A 327 1.08 -17.09 19.63
N SER A 328 1.08 -18.40 19.39
CA SER A 328 0.97 -19.42 20.43
C SER A 328 1.99 -19.30 21.58
N ASN A 329 3.05 -18.48 21.42
CA ASN A 329 4.09 -18.26 22.42
C ASN A 329 3.93 -16.98 23.24
N SER A 330 3.31 -15.92 22.70
CA SER A 330 2.99 -14.71 23.46
C SER A 330 1.54 -14.77 23.96
N ARG A 331 1.42 -14.92 25.27
CA ARG A 331 0.14 -14.70 25.94
C ARG A 331 -0.04 -13.19 26.02
N GLN A 332 -0.95 -12.64 25.19
CA GLN A 332 -1.49 -11.28 25.28
C GLN A 332 -0.68 -10.14 24.64
N LEU A 333 0.08 -10.38 23.56
CA LEU A 333 0.47 -9.23 22.72
C LEU A 333 -0.76 -8.73 21.97
N TYR A 334 -1.05 -7.44 22.11
CA TYR A 334 -1.90 -6.71 21.20
C TYR A 334 -1.02 -6.20 20.06
N TYR A 335 -1.44 -6.43 18.82
CA TYR A 335 -0.78 -5.85 17.66
C TYR A 335 -1.27 -4.43 17.47
N PRO A 336 -0.40 -3.43 17.57
CA PRO A 336 -0.77 -2.08 17.18
C PRO A 336 -1.10 -2.08 15.68
N VAL A 337 -2.24 -1.49 15.34
CA VAL A 337 -2.75 -1.28 13.99
C VAL A 337 -3.19 0.18 13.90
N GLU A 338 -2.59 0.94 12.99
CA GLU A 338 -3.01 2.33 12.75
C GLU A 338 -4.37 2.29 12.06
N ASP A 339 -4.44 1.76 10.84
CA ASP A 339 -5.70 1.63 10.11
C ASP A 339 -6.08 0.17 9.85
N LEU A 340 -7.36 -0.13 10.05
CA LEU A 340 -7.98 -1.44 9.81
C LEU A 340 -9.18 -1.26 8.89
N SER A 341 -9.27 -2.03 7.82
CA SER A 341 -10.38 -1.96 6.86
C SER A 341 -10.68 -3.29 6.19
N GLY A 342 -11.81 -3.37 5.49
CA GLY A 342 -12.25 -4.54 4.71
C GLY A 342 -13.43 -5.28 5.32
N ASN A 343 -13.77 -6.44 4.71
CA ASN A 343 -14.92 -7.29 5.04
C ASN A 343 -14.59 -8.76 5.35
N GLY A 344 -13.36 -9.02 5.78
CA GLY A 344 -12.81 -10.36 5.98
C GLY A 344 -12.80 -10.80 7.44
N SER A 345 -11.94 -11.78 7.73
CA SER A 345 -11.77 -12.35 9.08
C SER A 345 -10.31 -12.25 9.53
N CYS A 346 -10.09 -11.90 10.78
CA CYS A 346 -8.78 -11.72 11.38
C CYS A 346 -8.67 -12.50 12.70
N VAL A 347 -7.69 -13.39 12.82
CA VAL A 347 -7.38 -14.11 14.06
C VAL A 347 -6.19 -13.44 14.73
N ALA A 348 -6.46 -12.40 15.54
CA ALA A 348 -5.42 -11.62 16.24
C ALA A 348 -6.00 -10.86 17.44
N ASN A 349 -5.16 -10.46 18.41
CA ASN A 349 -5.53 -9.41 19.36
C ASN A 349 -5.03 -8.06 18.84
N ILE A 350 -5.90 -7.06 18.71
CA ILE A 350 -5.63 -5.82 17.98
C ILE A 350 -5.70 -4.63 18.93
N GLU A 351 -4.68 -3.77 18.95
CA GLU A 351 -4.71 -2.43 19.54
C GLU A 351 -4.79 -1.39 18.41
N GLN A 352 -5.92 -0.72 18.27
CA GLN A 352 -6.24 0.13 17.11
C GLN A 352 -6.12 1.62 17.48
N SER A 353 -5.42 2.42 16.67
CA SER A 353 -5.12 3.84 16.99
C SER A 353 -5.42 4.88 15.92
N GLY A 354 -5.64 4.50 14.67
CA GLY A 354 -6.00 5.36 13.53
C GLY A 354 -7.45 5.12 13.09
N ILE A 355 -7.71 4.80 11.83
CA ILE A 355 -9.04 4.60 11.27
C ILE A 355 -9.42 3.11 11.21
N PHE A 356 -10.57 2.76 11.76
CA PHE A 356 -11.18 1.44 11.58
C PHE A 356 -12.44 1.60 10.72
N SER A 357 -12.38 1.20 9.44
CA SER A 357 -13.49 1.34 8.49
C SER A 357 -14.00 -0.01 7.99
N VAL A 358 -15.23 -0.37 8.31
CA VAL A 358 -15.80 -1.69 7.96
C VAL A 358 -16.64 -1.59 6.68
N GLY A 359 -16.29 -2.37 5.66
CA GLY A 359 -17.01 -2.36 4.39
C GLY A 359 -16.92 -1.09 3.59
N LEU A 360 -15.86 -0.33 3.85
CA LEU A 360 -15.54 0.89 3.13
C LEU A 360 -14.19 0.71 2.44
N SER A 361 -14.05 1.31 1.26
CA SER A 361 -12.81 1.22 0.47
C SER A 361 -11.58 1.73 1.25
N GLU A 362 -10.40 1.20 0.93
CA GLU A 362 -9.13 1.61 1.55
C GLU A 362 -8.96 3.15 1.44
N GLY A 363 -8.69 3.82 2.56
CA GLY A 363 -8.55 5.29 2.60
C GLY A 363 -9.86 6.07 2.46
N SER A 364 -11.02 5.43 2.70
CA SER A 364 -12.30 6.12 2.79
C SER A 364 -12.26 7.13 3.94
N HIS A 365 -12.13 8.40 3.57
CA HIS A 365 -12.44 9.51 4.44
C HIS A 365 -13.87 9.95 4.20
N VAL A 366 -14.47 10.54 5.24
CA VAL A 366 -15.82 11.14 5.21
C VAL A 366 -16.01 12.12 4.03
N ASP A 367 -14.94 12.71 3.52
CA ASP A 367 -14.96 13.66 2.41
C ASP A 367 -15.00 13.01 1.00
N ASN A 368 -14.96 11.67 0.88
CA ASN A 368 -15.05 10.99 -0.40
C ASN A 368 -16.52 10.75 -0.79
N GLU A 369 -16.94 11.25 -1.95
CA GLU A 369 -18.30 11.07 -2.50
C GLU A 369 -18.64 9.58 -2.80
N ASP A 370 -17.67 8.66 -2.73
CA ASP A 370 -17.78 7.24 -3.11
C ASP A 370 -17.76 6.26 -1.91
N ILE A 371 -18.12 6.69 -0.69
CA ILE A 371 -18.13 5.81 0.50
C ILE A 371 -19.03 4.57 0.31
N PHE A 372 -20.16 4.71 -0.41
CA PHE A 372 -21.10 3.63 -0.72
C PHE A 372 -20.90 3.07 -2.13
N ALA A 373 -19.65 2.85 -2.57
CA ALA A 373 -19.40 2.26 -3.89
C ALA A 373 -20.17 0.93 -4.05
N SER A 374 -21.12 0.95 -4.99
CA SER A 374 -22.17 -0.04 -5.20
C SER A 374 -21.66 -1.48 -5.37
N GLU A 375 -22.38 -2.43 -4.75
CA GLU A 375 -22.31 -3.91 -4.87
C GLU A 375 -21.61 -4.69 -3.73
N GLN A 376 -21.15 -4.06 -2.64
CA GLN A 376 -20.78 -4.83 -1.45
C GLN A 376 -22.06 -5.34 -0.76
N THR A 377 -22.11 -6.64 -0.47
CA THR A 377 -23.28 -7.31 0.13
C THR A 377 -23.07 -7.74 1.59
N ASP A 378 -21.84 -7.59 2.09
CA ASP A 378 -21.45 -7.98 3.44
C ASP A 378 -20.51 -6.90 3.98
N LEU A 379 -21.04 -6.01 4.83
CA LEU A 379 -20.27 -4.96 5.53
C LEU A 379 -19.84 -5.46 6.91
N GLU A 380 -19.18 -6.62 6.98
CA GLU A 380 -18.83 -7.27 8.24
C GLU A 380 -17.34 -7.59 8.30
N ILE A 381 -16.69 -7.29 9.43
CA ILE A 381 -15.35 -7.78 9.73
C ILE A 381 -15.37 -8.63 11.00
N GLU A 382 -14.80 -9.83 10.92
CA GLU A 382 -14.71 -10.76 12.06
C GLU A 382 -13.31 -10.68 12.70
N ILE A 383 -13.25 -10.51 14.02
CA ILE A 383 -12.02 -10.52 14.81
C ILE A 383 -12.07 -11.68 15.82
N SER A 384 -11.34 -12.75 15.49
CA SER A 384 -11.12 -13.93 16.32
C SER A 384 -10.11 -13.69 17.46
N GLY A 385 -10.22 -12.56 18.17
CA GLY A 385 -9.37 -12.18 19.29
C GLY A 385 -9.94 -11.01 20.09
N ASN A 386 -9.10 -10.30 20.85
CA ASN A 386 -9.53 -9.08 21.56
C ASN A 386 -9.32 -7.84 20.68
N LEU A 387 -10.19 -6.84 20.82
CA LEU A 387 -10.01 -5.52 20.21
C LEU A 387 -9.85 -4.47 21.30
N ARG A 388 -8.86 -3.60 21.18
CA ARG A 388 -8.62 -2.48 22.09
C ARG A 388 -8.43 -1.22 21.27
N GLN A 389 -9.25 -0.21 21.49
CA GLN A 389 -9.11 1.07 20.83
C GLN A 389 -8.38 2.05 21.73
N THR A 390 -7.57 2.92 21.13
CA THR A 390 -6.93 4.03 21.84
C THR A 390 -7.72 5.32 21.63
N ASN A 391 -7.43 6.37 22.40
CA ASN A 391 -8.18 7.63 22.31
C ASN A 391 -7.99 8.37 20.97
N SER A 392 -7.04 7.97 20.13
CA SER A 392 -6.88 8.51 18.77
C SER A 392 -7.61 7.69 17.72
N ALA A 393 -8.17 6.53 18.09
CA ALA A 393 -8.95 5.69 17.20
C ALA A 393 -10.18 6.42 16.66
N THR A 394 -10.52 6.15 15.40
CA THR A 394 -11.77 6.55 14.76
C THR A 394 -12.41 5.32 14.15
N THR A 395 -13.60 4.94 14.61
CA THR A 395 -14.40 3.86 14.03
C THR A 395 -15.37 4.46 13.04
N LEU A 396 -15.30 4.05 11.78
CA LEU A 396 -16.17 4.50 10.70
C LEU A 396 -17.13 3.37 10.34
N ILE A 397 -18.43 3.63 10.52
CA ILE A 397 -19.50 2.71 10.17
C ILE A 397 -20.42 3.31 9.12
N ALA A 398 -20.94 2.48 8.25
CA ALA A 398 -21.88 2.84 7.21
C ALA A 398 -23.27 2.27 7.51
N VAL A 399 -24.31 3.04 7.21
CA VAL A 399 -25.71 2.63 7.40
C VAL A 399 -26.51 2.97 6.15
N SER A 400 -27.26 1.98 5.64
CA SER A 400 -28.13 2.09 4.46
C SER A 400 -29.47 1.37 4.69
N GLU A 401 -30.36 1.40 3.69
CA GLU A 401 -31.68 0.74 3.77
C GLU A 401 -31.57 -0.79 3.90
N SER A 402 -30.61 -1.40 3.22
CA SER A 402 -30.45 -2.85 3.16
C SER A 402 -29.39 -3.40 4.09
N GLU A 403 -28.38 -2.59 4.44
CA GLU A 403 -27.14 -3.08 5.07
C GLU A 403 -26.55 -2.04 6.04
N HIS A 404 -25.75 -2.51 7.00
CA HIS A 404 -24.99 -1.68 7.92
C HIS A 404 -23.67 -2.38 8.29
N SER A 405 -22.65 -1.58 8.64
CA SER A 405 -21.37 -2.10 9.11
C SER A 405 -21.50 -2.86 10.43
N LEU A 406 -20.82 -4.01 10.54
CA LEU A 406 -20.74 -4.83 11.75
C LEU A 406 -19.29 -5.25 12.06
N ILE A 407 -18.86 -5.02 13.30
CA ILE A 407 -17.62 -5.55 13.85
C ILE A 407 -17.96 -6.72 14.78
N ASP A 408 -17.72 -7.96 14.36
CA ASP A 408 -17.90 -9.15 15.22
C ASP A 408 -16.58 -9.54 15.90
N VAL A 409 -16.50 -9.44 17.22
CA VAL A 409 -15.31 -9.74 18.01
C VAL A 409 -15.56 -10.93 18.94
N THR A 410 -14.96 -12.09 18.64
CA THR A 410 -15.20 -13.32 19.43
C THR A 410 -14.76 -13.25 20.91
N LYS A 411 -13.93 -12.27 21.30
CA LYS A 411 -13.48 -12.06 22.69
C LYS A 411 -13.85 -10.67 23.21
N ASP A 412 -12.96 -10.00 23.93
CA ASP A 412 -13.27 -8.76 24.65
C ASP A 412 -12.93 -7.52 23.81
N VAL A 413 -13.75 -6.48 23.95
CA VAL A 413 -13.58 -5.16 23.34
C VAL A 413 -13.39 -4.09 24.43
N GLU A 414 -12.36 -3.26 24.27
CA GLU A 414 -12.14 -2.02 25.04
C GLU A 414 -12.27 -0.82 24.09
N LEU A 415 -13.35 -0.04 24.23
CA LEU A 415 -13.68 1.10 23.37
C LEU A 415 -13.05 2.39 23.89
N ALA A 416 -12.63 3.24 22.95
CA ALA A 416 -12.15 4.61 23.16
C ALA A 416 -12.22 5.39 21.82
N GLY A 417 -11.92 6.70 21.83
CA GLY A 417 -11.79 7.47 20.61
C GLY A 417 -13.14 7.88 20.00
N THR A 418 -13.20 8.04 18.68
CA THR A 418 -14.37 8.60 17.98
C THR A 418 -15.14 7.53 17.22
N LEU A 419 -16.47 7.60 17.25
CA LEU A 419 -17.35 6.90 16.31
C LEU A 419 -17.84 7.88 15.25
N GLN A 420 -17.66 7.55 13.98
CA GLN A 420 -18.20 8.27 12.83
C GLN A 420 -19.23 7.39 12.13
N ILE A 421 -20.45 7.90 12.03
CA ILE A 421 -21.57 7.22 11.39
C ILE A 421 -21.81 7.88 10.04
N VAL A 422 -21.67 7.13 8.95
CA VAL A 422 -21.98 7.61 7.60
C VAL A 422 -23.30 7.01 7.16
N ILE A 423 -24.23 7.87 6.76
CA ILE A 423 -25.55 7.46 6.28
C ILE A 423 -25.58 7.57 4.76
N ASP A 424 -26.10 6.55 4.09
CA ASP A 424 -26.38 6.61 2.66
C ASP A 424 -27.27 7.84 2.37
N PRO A 425 -26.88 8.75 1.45
CA PRO A 425 -27.63 9.98 1.16
C PRO A 425 -29.12 9.76 0.85
N ASP A 426 -29.48 8.61 0.28
CA ASP A 426 -30.85 8.25 -0.10
C ASP A 426 -31.59 7.48 1.01
N PHE A 427 -30.91 7.10 2.10
CA PHE A 427 -31.49 6.34 3.20
C PHE A 427 -32.04 7.26 4.30
N VAL A 428 -33.31 7.03 4.65
CA VAL A 428 -33.95 7.63 5.83
C VAL A 428 -34.35 6.51 6.79
N PRO A 429 -33.64 6.35 7.93
CA PRO A 429 -34.02 5.34 8.92
C PRO A 429 -35.42 5.61 9.47
N ASP A 430 -36.18 4.53 9.71
CA ASP A 430 -37.43 4.62 10.47
C ASP A 430 -37.16 5.06 11.91
N LEU A 431 -38.12 5.77 12.52
CA LEU A 431 -38.02 6.16 13.93
C LEU A 431 -37.86 4.93 14.85
N ASN A 432 -36.86 4.95 15.73
CA ASN A 432 -36.39 3.86 16.59
C ASN A 432 -35.80 2.67 15.82
N ALA A 433 -35.41 2.85 14.55
CA ALA A 433 -34.58 1.87 13.87
C ALA A 433 -33.26 1.73 14.61
N SER A 434 -32.86 0.49 14.88
CA SER A 434 -31.64 0.17 15.61
C SER A 434 -30.75 -0.74 14.78
N PHE A 435 -29.45 -0.46 14.81
CA PHE A 435 -28.40 -1.16 14.07
C PHE A 435 -27.32 -1.59 15.06
N THR A 436 -27.02 -2.89 15.11
CA THR A 436 -25.91 -3.40 15.92
C THR A 436 -24.62 -3.21 15.15
N ILE A 437 -23.66 -2.47 15.72
CA ILE A 437 -22.44 -2.08 15.02
C ILE A 437 -21.20 -2.82 15.56
N ILE A 438 -21.31 -3.35 16.78
CA ILE A 438 -20.28 -4.20 17.40
C ILE A 438 -20.97 -5.32 18.16
N GLU A 439 -20.54 -6.56 17.93
CA GLU A 439 -20.87 -7.72 18.78
C GLU A 439 -19.58 -8.26 19.41
N ALA A 440 -19.64 -8.62 20.70
CA ALA A 440 -18.48 -9.19 21.38
C ALA A 440 -18.84 -10.10 22.56
N ARG A 441 -17.85 -10.85 23.09
CA ARG A 441 -18.03 -11.59 24.34
C ARG A 441 -18.22 -10.64 25.54
N SER A 442 -17.43 -9.58 25.58
CA SER A 442 -17.62 -8.50 26.55
C SER A 442 -17.13 -7.17 26.02
N ILE A 443 -17.83 -6.10 26.35
CA ILE A 443 -17.51 -4.73 25.94
C ILE A 443 -17.30 -3.88 27.19
N SER A 444 -16.27 -3.04 27.14
CA SER A 444 -15.94 -2.07 28.18
C SER A 444 -15.48 -0.75 27.56
N GLY A 445 -15.69 0.36 28.28
CA GLY A 445 -15.45 1.69 27.72
C GLY A 445 -16.59 2.15 26.82
N ASN A 446 -16.49 3.39 26.36
CA ASN A 446 -17.41 4.05 25.44
C ASN A 446 -16.59 4.83 24.40
N PHE A 447 -17.19 5.20 23.27
CA PHE A 447 -16.60 6.23 22.41
C PHE A 447 -16.61 7.58 23.15
N ASP A 448 -15.51 8.32 23.03
CA ASP A 448 -15.32 9.66 23.59
C ASP A 448 -16.12 10.73 22.82
N LEU A 449 -16.30 10.51 21.51
CA LEU A 449 -17.02 11.39 20.60
C LEU A 449 -17.83 10.55 19.60
N VAL A 450 -19.03 11.03 19.24
CA VAL A 450 -19.86 10.45 18.19
C VAL A 450 -20.19 11.54 17.19
N GLU A 451 -19.84 11.32 15.93
CA GLU A 451 -20.13 12.20 14.81
C GLU A 451 -20.99 11.43 13.81
N VAL A 452 -21.91 12.14 13.16
CA VAL A 452 -22.76 11.58 12.13
C VAL A 452 -22.60 12.45 10.88
N HIS A 453 -22.55 11.81 9.72
CA HIS A 453 -22.19 12.41 8.45
C HIS A 453 -23.17 11.96 7.36
N GLY A 454 -23.77 12.93 6.66
CA GLY A 454 -24.65 12.72 5.51
C GLY A 454 -25.22 14.05 4.96
N GLU A 455 -25.30 14.19 3.63
CA GLU A 455 -25.68 15.46 2.95
C GLU A 455 -27.12 15.92 3.29
N SER A 456 -27.98 15.02 3.75
CA SER A 456 -29.42 15.27 3.97
C SER A 456 -29.80 15.45 5.44
N PHE A 457 -28.88 15.25 6.38
CA PHE A 457 -29.19 15.25 7.81
C PHE A 457 -28.46 16.37 8.56
N VAL A 458 -28.90 17.61 8.37
CA VAL A 458 -28.48 18.70 9.26
C VAL A 458 -29.15 18.53 10.63
N GLY A 459 -28.52 17.74 11.51
CA GLY A 459 -28.75 17.62 12.96
C GLY A 459 -29.33 16.28 13.40
N GLU A 460 -28.51 15.24 13.24
CA GLU A 460 -28.78 13.80 13.48
C GLU A 460 -28.93 13.48 14.96
N HIS A 461 -29.76 12.49 15.28
CA HIS A 461 -29.72 11.84 16.59
C HIS A 461 -29.71 10.32 16.39
N PHE A 462 -28.51 9.78 16.21
CA PHE A 462 -28.26 8.42 16.64
C PHE A 462 -27.89 8.46 18.14
N VAL A 463 -28.60 7.71 18.95
CA VAL A 463 -28.17 7.41 20.32
C VAL A 463 -27.37 6.13 20.28
N VAL A 464 -26.17 6.15 20.87
CA VAL A 464 -25.34 4.95 21.00
C VAL A 464 -25.69 4.24 22.31
N HIS A 465 -26.10 2.99 22.21
CA HIS A 465 -26.35 2.12 23.35
C HIS A 465 -25.15 1.19 23.56
N TYR A 466 -24.65 1.16 24.78
CA TYR A 466 -23.52 0.33 25.20
C TYR A 466 -24.02 -0.74 26.16
N ASP A 467 -24.20 -1.96 25.66
CA ASP A 467 -24.51 -3.13 26.47
C ASP A 467 -23.23 -3.93 26.79
N SER A 468 -23.37 -5.00 27.55
CA SER A 468 -22.22 -5.80 27.98
C SER A 468 -21.53 -6.56 26.86
N ASP A 469 -22.21 -6.81 25.76
CA ASP A 469 -21.84 -7.69 24.66
C ASP A 469 -22.18 -7.10 23.28
N THR A 470 -22.85 -5.94 23.23
CA THR A 470 -23.20 -5.28 21.98
C THR A 470 -23.08 -3.76 22.08
N VAL A 471 -22.67 -3.11 20.98
CA VAL A 471 -22.90 -1.68 20.77
C VAL A 471 -23.90 -1.53 19.63
N SER A 472 -24.92 -0.72 19.85
CA SER A 472 -25.92 -0.42 18.83
C SER A 472 -26.14 1.08 18.71
N ILE A 473 -26.59 1.51 17.55
CA ILE A 473 -27.04 2.86 17.29
C ILE A 473 -28.55 2.82 17.05
N GLU A 474 -29.29 3.76 17.64
CA GLU A 474 -30.73 3.89 17.46
C GLU A 474 -31.04 5.27 16.88
N TYR A 475 -31.75 5.28 15.75
CA TYR A 475 -32.28 6.51 15.18
C TYR A 475 -33.45 6.99 16.03
N VAL A 476 -33.27 8.10 16.75
CA VAL A 476 -34.30 8.67 17.62
C VAL A 476 -34.82 9.98 17.08
N GLU A 477 -36.05 10.31 17.46
CA GLU A 477 -36.64 11.60 17.14
C GLU A 477 -35.83 12.69 17.83
N PRO A 478 -35.43 13.77 17.14
CA PRO A 478 -34.97 14.98 17.83
C PRO A 478 -36.06 15.37 18.82
N GLU A 479 -35.74 15.53 20.12
CA GLU A 479 -36.72 15.83 21.17
C GLU A 479 -37.84 16.75 20.65
N GLU A 480 -38.99 16.18 20.31
CA GLU A 480 -40.01 16.81 19.47
C GLU A 480 -40.71 17.99 20.16
N ASN A 481 -40.29 18.32 21.39
CA ASN A 481 -40.89 19.37 22.21
C ASN A 481 -39.89 20.37 22.78
N ALA A 482 -38.60 20.40 22.41
CA ALA A 482 -37.68 21.37 22.99
C ALA A 482 -38.12 22.83 22.73
N ILE A 483 -38.62 23.13 21.53
CA ILE A 483 -39.23 24.42 21.18
C ILE A 483 -40.54 24.64 21.94
N ALA A 484 -41.42 23.65 22.01
CA ALA A 484 -42.71 23.78 22.69
C ALA A 484 -42.55 23.98 24.22
N LEU A 485 -41.62 23.25 24.85
CA LEU A 485 -41.23 23.39 26.25
C LEU A 485 -40.60 24.76 26.52
N TRP A 486 -39.77 25.25 25.60
CA TRP A 486 -39.25 26.62 25.69
C TRP A 486 -40.38 27.65 25.60
N VAL A 487 -41.31 27.51 24.66
CA VAL A 487 -42.50 28.38 24.59
C VAL A 487 -43.30 28.30 25.91
N GLU A 488 -43.45 27.11 26.49
CA GLU A 488 -44.14 26.92 27.76
C GLU A 488 -43.45 27.63 28.93
N ASN A 489 -42.12 27.67 28.91
CA ASN A 489 -41.29 28.27 29.96
C ASN A 489 -41.18 29.80 29.84
N GLU A 490 -41.03 30.32 28.62
CA GLU A 490 -40.83 31.76 28.39
C GLU A 490 -42.15 32.53 28.38
N PHE A 491 -43.25 31.91 27.94
CA PHE A 491 -44.54 32.59 27.78
C PHE A 491 -45.57 32.10 28.79
N THR A 492 -46.37 33.03 29.30
CA THR A 492 -47.52 32.71 30.16
C THR A 492 -48.61 32.02 29.35
N ALA A 493 -49.49 31.26 30.01
CA ALA A 493 -50.61 30.57 29.34
C ALA A 493 -51.51 31.51 28.50
N SER A 494 -51.62 32.79 28.85
CA SER A 494 -52.36 33.78 28.06
C SER A 494 -51.61 34.22 26.80
N GLU A 495 -50.28 34.34 26.87
CA GLU A 495 -49.41 34.70 25.75
C GLU A 495 -49.25 33.52 24.76
N GLN A 496 -49.26 32.28 25.26
CA GLN A 496 -49.24 31.07 24.44
C GLN A 496 -50.48 30.93 23.52
N LEU A 497 -51.61 31.56 23.89
CA LEU A 497 -52.82 31.57 23.05
C LEU A 497 -52.77 32.62 21.93
N ASP A 498 -51.79 33.54 21.97
CA ASP A 498 -51.58 34.56 20.96
C ASP A 498 -50.31 34.28 20.16
N LEU A 499 -50.48 33.75 18.94
CA LEU A 499 -49.39 33.43 18.03
C LEU A 499 -48.60 34.66 17.55
N GLN A 500 -49.13 35.89 17.73
CA GLN A 500 -48.38 37.11 17.47
C GLN A 500 -47.42 37.47 18.61
N ILE A 501 -47.47 36.74 19.73
CA ILE A 501 -46.57 36.90 20.88
C ILE A 501 -45.68 35.67 21.03
N SER A 502 -46.26 34.48 21.06
CA SER A 502 -45.54 33.21 21.33
C SER A 502 -45.22 32.38 20.08
N GLY A 503 -45.75 32.76 18.92
CA GLY A 503 -45.47 32.04 17.67
C GLY A 503 -44.01 32.19 17.25
N LEU A 504 -43.47 31.22 16.52
CA LEU A 504 -42.04 31.18 16.16
C LEU A 504 -41.59 32.34 15.27
N SER A 505 -42.52 32.94 14.52
CA SER A 505 -42.28 34.15 13.70
C SER A 505 -42.64 35.46 14.39
N ALA A 506 -43.10 35.42 15.65
CA ALA A 506 -43.39 36.61 16.44
C ALA A 506 -42.10 37.24 17.00
N ASP A 507 -42.18 38.53 17.28
CA ASP A 507 -41.11 39.37 17.86
C ASP A 507 -41.81 40.32 18.84
N PRO A 508 -42.06 39.87 20.09
CA PRO A 508 -42.91 40.61 21.01
C PRO A 508 -42.18 41.73 21.76
N ASP A 509 -40.85 41.75 21.79
CA ASP A 509 -40.05 42.84 22.34
C ASP A 509 -39.54 43.84 21.29
N LEU A 510 -39.79 43.56 20.01
CA LEU A 510 -39.61 44.45 18.85
C LEU A 510 -38.15 44.82 18.59
N ASP A 511 -37.23 43.89 18.88
CA ASP A 511 -35.81 44.08 18.65
C ASP A 511 -35.35 43.62 17.25
N GLY A 512 -36.26 43.00 16.49
CA GLY A 512 -36.06 42.52 15.13
C GLY A 512 -35.71 41.03 15.04
N TYR A 513 -35.59 40.31 16.15
CA TYR A 513 -35.36 38.87 16.18
C TYR A 513 -36.65 38.12 16.48
N GLN A 514 -36.93 37.12 15.64
CA GLN A 514 -38.11 36.28 15.83
C GLN A 514 -37.85 35.25 16.94
N ASN A 515 -38.91 34.81 17.63
CA ASN A 515 -38.85 33.80 18.68
C ASN A 515 -38.05 32.54 18.31
N LEU A 516 -38.06 32.10 17.04
CA LEU A 516 -37.23 30.97 16.61
C LEU A 516 -35.73 31.28 16.72
N PHE A 517 -35.31 32.49 16.35
CA PHE A 517 -33.93 32.93 16.54
C PHE A 517 -33.62 33.08 18.03
N GLU A 518 -34.55 33.64 18.81
CA GLU A 518 -34.39 33.78 20.26
C GLU A 518 -34.17 32.42 20.95
N TYR A 519 -34.96 31.42 20.57
CA TYR A 519 -34.80 30.04 21.01
C TYR A 519 -33.43 29.47 20.68
N ILE A 520 -33.00 29.61 19.42
CA ILE A 520 -31.72 29.10 18.94
C ILE A 520 -30.61 29.73 19.76
N PHE A 521 -30.54 31.06 19.82
CA PHE A 521 -29.44 31.80 20.44
C PHE A 521 -29.53 31.93 21.96
N SER A 522 -30.51 31.28 22.60
CA SER A 522 -30.77 31.37 24.04
C SER A 522 -30.86 32.82 24.53
N THR A 523 -31.44 33.68 23.70
CA THR A 523 -31.77 35.07 24.04
C THR A 523 -33.22 35.14 24.57
N SER A 524 -33.55 36.21 25.28
CA SER A 524 -34.86 36.35 25.91
C SER A 524 -35.84 37.02 24.96
N PRO A 525 -36.96 36.36 24.58
CA PRO A 525 -37.94 36.92 23.64
C PRO A 525 -38.76 38.08 24.22
N LYS A 526 -38.44 38.55 25.42
CA LYS A 526 -39.19 39.58 26.16
C LYS A 526 -38.30 40.76 26.56
N ASP A 527 -37.02 40.71 26.20
CA ASP A 527 -36.03 41.70 26.56
C ASP A 527 -35.27 42.11 25.31
N GLY A 528 -35.74 43.16 24.64
CA GLY A 528 -35.10 43.69 23.43
C GLY A 528 -33.71 44.32 23.64
N SER A 529 -33.07 44.07 24.78
CA SER A 529 -31.64 44.28 25.00
C SER A 529 -30.80 42.99 24.96
N SER A 530 -31.45 41.84 24.77
CA SER A 530 -30.85 40.51 24.66
C SER A 530 -30.56 40.17 23.20
N PHE A 531 -29.30 40.30 22.77
CA PHE A 531 -28.93 40.11 21.36
C PHE A 531 -28.18 38.79 21.10
N PRO A 532 -28.42 38.15 19.94
CA PRO A 532 -27.65 36.97 19.52
C PRO A 532 -26.15 37.24 19.48
N GLY A 533 -25.36 36.40 20.15
CA GLY A 533 -23.91 36.48 20.13
C GLY A 533 -23.33 35.88 18.86
N ILE A 534 -23.24 36.66 17.77
CA ILE A 534 -22.60 36.21 16.53
C ILE A 534 -21.20 36.82 16.43
N GLU A 535 -20.16 35.99 16.52
CA GLU A 535 -18.78 36.41 16.32
C GLU A 535 -18.32 36.11 14.88
N PHE A 536 -17.59 37.06 14.29
CA PHE A 536 -16.89 36.86 13.02
C PHE A 536 -15.40 36.72 13.28
N ARG A 537 -14.85 35.55 12.95
CA ARG A 537 -13.42 35.30 13.12
C ARG A 537 -12.75 35.13 11.77
N MET A 538 -11.67 35.87 11.57
CA MET A 538 -10.74 35.65 10.48
C MET A 538 -9.49 35.00 11.04
N GLU A 539 -9.13 33.83 10.54
CA GLU A 539 -7.89 33.19 10.95
C GLU A 539 -6.68 33.72 10.15
N PRO A 540 -5.50 33.82 10.80
CA PRO A 540 -4.27 34.19 10.11
C PRO A 540 -3.85 33.08 9.13
N ILE A 541 -3.43 33.50 7.93
CA ILE A 541 -3.01 32.55 6.89
C ILE A 541 -1.66 31.92 7.28
N PRO A 542 -1.48 30.59 7.18
CA PRO A 542 -0.19 29.94 7.40
C PRO A 542 0.87 30.34 6.36
N ASN A 543 0.48 30.56 5.10
CA ASN A 543 1.36 30.89 3.97
C ASN A 543 0.76 31.96 3.04
N GLU A 544 1.58 32.84 2.45
CA GLU A 544 1.14 33.97 1.60
C GLU A 544 0.36 33.56 0.32
N ASN A 545 0.35 32.27 -0.03
CA ASN A 545 -0.37 31.71 -1.18
C ASN A 545 -1.67 30.98 -0.80
N GLN A 546 -2.03 30.89 0.48
CA GLN A 546 -3.26 30.26 0.95
C GLN A 546 -4.39 31.29 1.13
N ARG A 547 -5.63 30.84 0.95
CA ARG A 547 -6.85 31.67 0.98
C ARG A 547 -7.25 31.97 2.44
N ARG A 548 -7.99 33.06 2.69
CA ARG A 548 -8.50 33.42 4.03
C ARG A 548 -9.92 32.87 4.21
N PRO A 549 -10.15 31.80 4.98
CA PRO A 549 -11.50 31.47 5.42
C PRO A 549 -12.02 32.54 6.39
N VAL A 550 -13.34 32.79 6.36
CA VAL A 550 -14.04 33.60 7.37
C VAL A 550 -14.99 32.68 8.10
N PHE A 551 -14.90 32.67 9.42
CA PHE A 551 -15.75 31.86 10.25
C PHE A 551 -16.88 32.72 10.81
N LEU A 552 -18.12 32.24 10.66
CA LEU A 552 -19.26 32.70 11.41
C LEU A 552 -19.39 31.81 12.63
N MET A 553 -19.28 32.38 13.83
CA MET A 553 -19.38 31.65 15.08
C MET A 553 -20.65 32.08 15.80
N PRO A 554 -21.81 31.50 15.45
CA PRO A 554 -23.03 31.73 16.20
C PRO A 554 -22.87 31.08 17.60
N ASN A 555 -22.87 31.90 18.64
CA ASN A 555 -22.84 31.41 20.01
C ASN A 555 -24.27 31.07 20.43
N TYR A 556 -24.62 29.79 20.32
CA TYR A 556 -25.89 29.27 20.77
C TYR A 556 -25.71 28.04 21.65
N ASP A 557 -26.69 27.80 22.51
CA ASP A 557 -26.70 26.70 23.45
C ASP A 557 -26.84 25.36 22.71
N SER A 558 -25.82 24.51 22.80
CA SER A 558 -25.78 23.20 22.14
C SER A 558 -26.85 22.23 22.63
N THR A 559 -27.54 22.55 23.74
CA THR A 559 -28.68 21.76 24.23
C THR A 559 -30.00 22.06 23.50
N ARG A 560 -30.05 23.10 22.65
CA ARG A 560 -31.24 23.45 21.86
C ARG A 560 -31.37 22.54 20.64
N THR A 561 -32.53 21.91 20.47
CA THR A 561 -32.85 21.00 19.36
C THR A 561 -34.13 21.42 18.63
N GLY A 562 -34.53 20.73 17.54
CA GLY A 562 -35.81 20.98 16.86
C GLY A 562 -35.82 22.06 15.77
N PHE A 563 -34.66 22.55 15.33
CA PHE A 563 -34.50 23.53 14.26
C PHE A 563 -33.41 23.11 13.27
N ASN A 564 -33.44 23.71 12.07
CA ASN A 564 -32.35 23.66 11.11
C ASN A 564 -31.76 25.07 10.97
N LEU A 565 -30.43 25.15 10.92
CA LEU A 565 -29.70 26.39 10.72
C LEU A 565 -28.82 26.23 9.48
N GLY A 566 -29.05 27.08 8.47
CA GLY A 566 -28.28 27.07 7.23
C GLY A 566 -27.77 28.46 6.88
N VAL A 567 -26.69 28.53 6.10
CA VAL A 567 -26.23 29.79 5.52
C VAL A 567 -26.48 29.78 4.03
N VAL A 568 -27.16 30.82 3.57
CA VAL A 568 -27.38 31.07 2.14
C VAL A 568 -26.62 32.30 1.71
N ARG A 569 -25.98 32.21 0.55
CA ARG A 569 -25.38 33.37 -0.11
C ARG A 569 -26.47 34.18 -0.80
N ILE A 570 -26.37 35.51 -0.70
CA ILE A 570 -27.28 36.48 -1.35
C ILE A 570 -26.46 37.32 -2.31
N THR A 571 -26.99 37.55 -3.51
CA THR A 571 -26.32 38.33 -4.55
C THR A 571 -26.86 39.76 -4.69
N ASP A 572 -28.07 40.03 -4.19
CA ASP A 572 -28.72 41.35 -4.17
C ASP A 572 -29.58 41.53 -2.91
N LEU A 573 -29.21 42.49 -2.06
CA LEU A 573 -29.95 42.81 -0.84
C LEU A 573 -31.35 43.38 -1.07
N THR A 574 -31.70 43.75 -2.31
CA THR A 574 -32.94 44.48 -2.63
C THR A 574 -34.05 43.63 -3.24
N ASN A 575 -33.80 42.36 -3.54
CA ASN A 575 -34.77 41.47 -4.18
C ASN A 575 -35.08 40.24 -3.30
N GLU A 576 -36.33 40.12 -2.84
CA GLU A 576 -36.76 39.01 -1.96
C GLU A 576 -36.97 37.67 -2.70
N GLU A 577 -37.07 37.68 -4.05
CA GLU A 577 -37.28 36.47 -4.87
C GLU A 577 -35.97 35.81 -5.36
N GLU A 578 -34.83 36.09 -4.72
CA GLU A 578 -33.51 35.74 -5.25
C GLU A 578 -33.12 34.25 -5.12
N ILE A 579 -32.18 33.82 -5.97
CA ILE A 579 -31.55 32.49 -5.97
C ILE A 579 -30.70 32.36 -4.72
N HIS A 580 -31.23 31.66 -3.72
CA HIS A 580 -30.47 31.23 -2.55
C HIS A 580 -29.56 30.07 -2.95
N THR A 581 -28.25 30.32 -3.10
CA THR A 581 -27.28 29.23 -3.21
C THR A 581 -26.91 28.81 -1.78
N PRO A 582 -27.19 27.54 -1.39
CA PRO A 582 -26.65 26.98 -0.15
C PRO A 582 -25.13 27.09 -0.16
N VAL A 583 -24.56 27.50 0.96
CA VAL A 583 -23.11 27.48 1.15
C VAL A 583 -22.79 26.19 1.91
N PRO A 584 -21.85 25.35 1.43
CA PRO A 584 -21.35 24.23 2.22
C PRO A 584 -20.85 24.75 3.56
N THR A 585 -21.38 24.20 4.65
CA THR A 585 -21.02 24.60 6.02
C THR A 585 -20.50 23.40 6.77
N THR A 586 -19.27 23.49 7.25
CA THR A 586 -18.74 22.55 8.25
C THR A 586 -19.14 23.03 9.64
N ILE A 587 -19.77 22.17 10.43
CA ILE A 587 -20.14 22.45 11.82
C ILE A 587 -19.08 21.81 12.72
N PHE A 588 -18.37 22.64 13.48
CA PHE A 588 -17.45 22.16 14.51
C PHE A 588 -18.14 22.25 15.87
N GLU A 589 -18.17 21.16 16.64
CA GLU A 589 -18.65 21.13 18.02
C GLU A 589 -17.49 21.05 19.01
N ASP A 590 -17.28 22.09 19.83
CA ASP A 590 -16.30 22.06 20.94
C ASP A 590 -16.96 21.88 22.32
N GLY A 591 -18.09 21.16 22.38
CA GLY A 591 -18.85 20.90 23.60
C GLY A 591 -19.67 22.09 24.13
N THR A 592 -19.40 23.32 23.67
CA THR A 592 -20.18 24.51 24.03
C THR A 592 -20.53 25.46 22.88
N THR A 593 -19.88 25.34 21.72
CA THR A 593 -20.04 26.28 20.61
C THR A 593 -20.03 25.57 19.26
N ARG A 594 -20.98 25.90 18.39
CA ARG A 594 -20.98 25.47 16.98
C ARG A 594 -20.39 26.54 16.08
N ARG A 595 -19.42 26.18 15.23
CA ARG A 595 -18.79 27.08 14.26
C ARG A 595 -19.29 26.78 12.86
N ILE A 596 -19.62 27.81 12.08
CA ILE A 596 -19.97 27.70 10.66
C ILE A 596 -18.84 28.31 9.85
N GLU A 597 -18.12 27.47 9.09
CA GLU A 597 -17.12 27.97 8.14
C GLU A 597 -17.80 28.54 6.89
N LEU A 598 -17.40 29.77 6.51
CA LEU A 598 -17.83 30.40 5.28
C LEU A 598 -16.63 30.57 4.34
N PRO A 599 -16.60 29.85 3.21
CA PRO A 599 -15.56 30.05 2.22
C PRO A 599 -15.83 31.34 1.44
N ILE A 600 -15.32 32.47 1.94
CA ILE A 600 -15.40 33.76 1.23
C ILE A 600 -14.24 33.86 0.23
N PHE A 601 -14.56 33.68 -1.05
CA PHE A 601 -13.58 33.78 -2.14
C PHE A 601 -13.61 35.18 -2.78
N ASN A 602 -12.51 35.93 -2.69
CA ASN A 602 -12.06 37.04 -3.58
C ASN A 602 -13.06 38.09 -4.10
N ASP A 603 -14.32 38.09 -3.67
CA ASP A 603 -15.34 39.02 -4.12
C ASP A 603 -15.28 40.28 -3.25
N ALA A 604 -15.35 41.45 -3.89
CA ALA A 604 -15.22 42.74 -3.22
C ALA A 604 -16.29 42.95 -2.13
N GLN A 605 -17.45 42.30 -2.26
CA GLN A 605 -18.55 42.25 -1.28
C GLN A 605 -19.35 40.94 -1.50
N ALA A 606 -19.62 40.17 -0.44
CA ALA A 606 -20.53 39.04 -0.45
C ALA A 606 -21.50 39.18 0.73
N PHE A 607 -22.78 38.89 0.51
CA PHE A 607 -23.80 38.91 1.54
C PHE A 607 -24.20 37.49 1.89
N PHE A 608 -24.31 37.21 3.18
CA PHE A 608 -24.74 35.93 3.70
C PHE A 608 -25.96 36.16 4.59
N ARG A 609 -26.92 35.24 4.53
CA ARG A 609 -28.06 35.21 5.45
C ARG A 609 -28.05 33.89 6.18
N LEU A 610 -28.13 33.99 7.50
CA LEU A 610 -28.42 32.86 8.36
C LEU A 610 -29.91 32.59 8.27
N LYS A 611 -30.30 31.37 7.92
CA LYS A 611 -31.69 30.94 7.81
C LYS A 611 -31.96 29.89 8.87
N ALA A 612 -32.95 30.16 9.71
CA ALA A 612 -33.48 29.20 10.66
C ALA A 612 -34.85 28.72 10.19
N THR A 613 -35.12 27.42 10.35
CA THR A 613 -36.45 26.85 10.16
C THR A 613 -36.76 25.87 11.29
N SER A 614 -37.97 25.96 11.87
CA SER A 614 -38.48 24.93 12.78
C SER A 614 -38.66 23.62 12.02
N ARG A 615 -38.32 22.49 12.63
CA ARG A 615 -38.53 21.18 12.01
C ARG A 615 -40.02 20.79 11.94
N ALA A 616 -40.83 21.31 12.86
CA ALA A 616 -42.28 21.07 12.92
C ALA A 616 -43.09 21.71 11.77
N ASP A 617 -42.56 22.74 11.10
CA ASP A 617 -43.24 23.42 9.98
C ASP A 617 -42.76 22.96 8.60
N THR A 618 -41.89 21.95 8.53
CA THR A 618 -41.54 21.33 7.24
C THR A 618 -42.80 20.65 6.72
N PRO A 619 -43.36 21.03 5.55
CA PRO A 619 -44.50 20.31 5.01
C PRO A 619 -44.04 18.89 4.76
N THR A 620 -44.62 17.94 5.50
CA THR A 620 -44.56 16.53 5.15
C THR A 620 -45.13 16.41 3.74
N GLY A 621 -44.22 16.31 2.77
CA GLY A 621 -44.55 16.17 1.38
C GLY A 621 -45.32 14.87 1.21
N ILE A 622 -46.63 14.98 1.04
CA ILE A 622 -47.37 14.00 0.25
C ILE A 622 -46.91 14.22 -1.18
N ASN A 623 -46.04 13.34 -1.68
CA ASN A 623 -45.93 13.01 -3.10
C ASN A 623 -46.22 11.53 -3.28
#